data_AF-A0A1F8QD96-F1
#
_entry.id   AF-A0A1F8QD96-F1
#
_cell.length_a   1.000
_cell.length_b   1.000
_cell.length_c   1.000
_cell.angle_alpha   90.00
_cell.angle_beta   90.00
_cell.angle_gamma   90.00
#
_symmetry.space_group_name_H-M   'P 1'
#
loop_
_entity.id
_entity.type
_entity.pdbx_description
1 polymer ?
#
loop_
_entity_poly.entity_id
_entity_poly.type
_entity_poly.pdbx_seq_one_letter_code
_entity_poly.pdbx_strand_id
1 'polypeptide(L)'
;MSVVLAVTWNPRGEMPRFERLLPQLKQVYTGMAISFPPVADPVVTRAFIAGGYAEPPGVKAWVNQEWSAGRYMALRIGVQFQADYVHYADMDRLLRWVETRPQEWRDAVQAIQSTDCLVMGRSEAAYNTHPDSLILTEAISNRIVSHFLGREMDVSAGSKGFSRPAAEYLVENTRPGRALGADAEWPILLRRAGYRVDYLEVDGLDWESADRYQEQAANPGDQRLAAERVDDDPLSWEWRVRVANEIVQVALDTAKRKLGS
;
A
#
# COMPACT_ATOMS: atom_id res chain seq x y z
N MET A 1 -20.07 1.24 -8.62
CA MET A 1 -19.17 0.09 -8.90
C MET A 1 -18.63 -0.39 -7.56
N SER A 2 -18.26 -1.65 -7.47
CA SER A 2 -17.78 -2.28 -6.22
C SER A 2 -16.27 -2.14 -6.09
N VAL A 3 -15.80 -1.86 -4.87
CA VAL A 3 -14.36 -1.78 -4.55
C VAL A 3 -14.06 -2.75 -3.41
N VAL A 4 -13.06 -3.61 -3.60
CA VAL A 4 -12.50 -4.45 -2.54
C VAL A 4 -11.21 -3.80 -2.04
N LEU A 5 -10.99 -3.85 -0.73
CA LEU A 5 -9.73 -3.46 -0.13
C LEU A 5 -8.76 -4.65 -0.10
N ALA A 6 -7.52 -4.45 -0.52
CA ALA A 6 -6.43 -5.39 -0.39
C ALA A 6 -5.30 -4.75 0.41
N VAL A 7 -4.87 -5.38 1.50
CA VAL A 7 -3.85 -4.80 2.38
C VAL A 7 -2.81 -5.81 2.82
N THR A 8 -1.58 -5.32 2.99
CA THR A 8 -0.62 -5.96 3.87
C THR A 8 -0.73 -5.39 5.27
N TRP A 9 -0.62 -6.24 6.29
CA TRP A 9 -0.69 -5.78 7.66
C TRP A 9 0.23 -6.58 8.57
N ASN A 10 1.05 -5.87 9.35
CA ASN A 10 1.77 -6.40 10.49
C ASN A 10 1.35 -5.62 11.74
N PRO A 11 0.28 -6.04 12.43
CA PRO A 11 -0.26 -5.28 13.55
C PRO A 11 0.79 -5.08 14.65
N ARG A 12 1.01 -3.83 15.03
CA ARG A 12 1.87 -3.33 16.11
C ARG A 12 1.03 -2.46 17.05
N GLY A 13 -0.09 -3.02 17.51
CA GLY A 13 -1.01 -2.38 18.45
C GLY A 13 -2.19 -1.65 17.82
N GLU A 14 -2.34 -1.63 16.50
CA GLU A 14 -3.42 -0.93 15.81
C GLU A 14 -4.76 -1.69 15.80
N MET A 15 -4.87 -2.85 16.46
CA MET A 15 -6.11 -3.64 16.50
C MET A 15 -7.33 -2.85 17.03
N PRO A 16 -7.26 -2.14 18.16
CA PRO A 16 -8.37 -1.30 18.62
C PRO A 16 -8.74 -0.19 17.63
N ARG A 17 -7.74 0.39 16.94
CA ARG A 17 -7.97 1.38 15.88
C ARG A 17 -8.71 0.76 14.70
N PHE A 18 -8.28 -0.43 14.25
CA PHE A 18 -8.96 -1.17 13.21
C PHE A 18 -10.42 -1.45 13.55
N GLU A 19 -10.70 -1.98 14.75
CA GLU A 19 -12.07 -2.31 15.18
C GLU A 19 -12.97 -1.06 15.25
N ARG A 20 -12.43 0.06 15.76
CA ARG A 20 -13.13 1.35 15.81
C ARG A 20 -13.44 1.90 14.42
N LEU A 21 -12.53 1.75 13.46
CA LEU A 21 -12.67 2.27 12.10
C LEU A 21 -13.39 1.30 11.15
N LEU A 22 -13.55 0.04 11.54
CA LEU A 22 -14.18 -1.01 10.75
C LEU A 22 -15.55 -0.58 10.20
N PRO A 23 -16.49 0.00 10.98
CA PRO A 23 -17.77 0.44 10.43
C PRO A 23 -17.65 1.41 9.24
N GLN A 24 -16.63 2.28 9.22
CA GLN A 24 -16.38 3.19 8.11
C GLN A 24 -15.82 2.44 6.90
N LEU A 25 -14.88 1.52 7.11
CA LEU A 25 -14.37 0.64 6.06
C LEU A 25 -15.51 -0.16 5.41
N LYS A 26 -16.47 -0.64 6.21
CA LYS A 26 -17.64 -1.39 5.75
C LYS A 26 -18.60 -0.59 4.86
N GLN A 27 -18.59 0.74 4.95
CA GLN A 27 -19.42 1.60 4.11
C GLN A 27 -18.81 1.80 2.71
N VAL A 28 -17.49 1.65 2.57
CA VAL A 28 -16.76 1.96 1.34
C VAL A 28 -16.39 0.70 0.57
N TYR A 29 -16.02 -0.38 1.26
CA TYR A 29 -15.56 -1.61 0.62
C TYR A 29 -16.56 -2.74 0.72
N THR A 30 -16.68 -3.52 -0.35
CA THR A 30 -17.55 -4.71 -0.41
C THR A 30 -16.86 -5.98 0.09
N GLY A 31 -15.55 -5.93 0.32
CA GLY A 31 -14.73 -7.02 0.86
C GLY A 31 -13.37 -6.50 1.34
N MET A 32 -12.69 -7.27 2.17
CA MET A 32 -11.30 -6.99 2.56
C MET A 32 -10.43 -8.24 2.44
N ALA A 33 -9.32 -8.10 1.74
CA ALA A 33 -8.25 -9.07 1.63
C ALA A 33 -7.08 -8.62 2.50
N ILE A 34 -6.69 -9.43 3.49
CA ILE A 34 -5.61 -9.11 4.42
C ILE A 34 -4.49 -10.13 4.29
N SER A 35 -3.28 -9.63 4.04
CA SER A 35 -2.07 -10.41 3.89
C SER A 35 -1.12 -10.13 5.07
N PHE A 36 -0.91 -11.13 5.91
CA PHE A 36 -0.06 -11.04 7.09
C PHE A 36 1.34 -11.61 6.81
N PRO A 37 2.42 -11.02 7.37
CA PRO A 37 3.74 -11.63 7.30
C PRO A 37 3.83 -12.88 8.21
N PRO A 38 4.85 -13.74 8.02
CA PRO A 38 5.03 -14.96 8.82
C PRO A 38 5.20 -14.71 10.33
N VAL A 39 5.67 -13.52 10.69
CA VAL A 39 5.96 -13.12 12.08
C VAL A 39 4.80 -12.39 12.77
N ALA A 40 3.64 -12.27 12.11
CA ALA A 40 2.47 -11.61 12.70
C ALA A 40 1.95 -12.38 13.91
N ASP A 41 1.35 -11.66 14.87
CA ASP A 41 0.82 -12.25 16.10
C ASP A 41 -0.19 -13.39 15.79
N PRO A 42 0.08 -14.64 16.24
CA PRO A 42 -0.81 -15.78 16.02
C PRO A 42 -2.21 -15.61 16.63
N VAL A 43 -2.36 -14.82 17.68
CA VAL A 43 -3.68 -14.52 18.28
C VAL A 43 -4.48 -13.65 17.33
N VAL A 44 -3.88 -12.57 16.83
CA VAL A 44 -4.54 -11.65 15.90
C VAL A 44 -4.88 -12.35 14.60
N THR A 45 -3.91 -13.02 13.97
CA THR A 45 -4.14 -13.69 12.67
C THR A 45 -5.21 -14.78 12.74
N ARG A 46 -5.27 -15.56 13.85
CA ARG A 46 -6.34 -16.55 14.06
C ARG A 46 -7.73 -15.91 14.15
N ALA A 47 -7.88 -14.74 14.77
CA ALA A 47 -9.18 -14.05 14.83
C ALA A 47 -9.74 -13.73 13.44
N PHE A 48 -8.87 -13.34 12.49
CA PHE A 48 -9.26 -13.10 11.10
C PHE A 48 -9.55 -14.38 10.34
N ILE A 49 -8.73 -15.42 10.51
CA ILE A 49 -8.87 -16.68 9.77
C ILE A 49 -10.06 -17.52 10.26
N ALA A 50 -10.33 -17.51 11.57
CA ALA A 50 -11.42 -18.27 12.18
C ALA A 50 -12.83 -17.70 11.87
N GLY A 51 -12.93 -16.67 11.02
CA GLY A 51 -14.20 -16.12 10.57
C GLY A 51 -14.79 -15.03 11.46
N GLY A 52 -14.02 -14.50 12.43
CA GLY A 52 -14.48 -13.40 13.32
C GLY A 52 -14.92 -12.14 12.57
N TYR A 53 -14.52 -12.00 11.30
CA TYR A 53 -14.89 -10.91 10.39
C TYR A 53 -15.51 -11.43 9.08
N ALA A 54 -16.14 -12.60 9.10
CA ALA A 54 -16.75 -13.21 7.90
C ALA A 54 -18.03 -12.49 7.43
N GLU A 55 -18.72 -11.78 8.34
CA GLU A 55 -19.92 -11.02 8.00
C GLU A 55 -19.61 -9.82 7.08
N PRO A 56 -20.48 -9.51 6.11
CA PRO A 56 -20.26 -8.46 5.12
C PRO A 56 -19.74 -7.13 5.68
N PRO A 57 -18.80 -6.47 4.97
CA PRO A 57 -18.01 -7.01 3.86
C PRO A 57 -17.05 -8.08 4.38
N GLY A 58 -17.20 -9.31 3.86
CA GLY A 58 -16.46 -10.46 4.39
C GLY A 58 -14.95 -10.24 4.29
N VAL A 59 -14.21 -10.66 5.31
CA VAL A 59 -12.76 -10.61 5.33
C VAL A 59 -12.17 -11.96 4.91
N LYS A 60 -11.22 -11.93 3.98
CA LYS A 60 -10.36 -13.07 3.65
C LYS A 60 -8.93 -12.73 4.10
N ALA A 61 -8.37 -13.56 4.95
CA ALA A 61 -7.03 -13.36 5.49
C ALA A 61 -6.09 -14.52 5.14
N TRP A 62 -4.80 -14.21 4.99
CA TRP A 62 -3.74 -15.19 4.74
C TRP A 62 -2.46 -14.82 5.47
N VAL A 63 -1.77 -15.83 6.02
CA VAL A 63 -0.42 -15.67 6.60
C VAL A 63 0.60 -16.20 5.62
N ASN A 64 1.49 -15.34 5.16
CA ASN A 64 2.51 -15.70 4.18
C ASN A 64 3.64 -16.51 4.82
N GLN A 65 4.28 -17.36 4.02
CA GLN A 65 5.51 -18.05 4.42
C GLN A 65 6.71 -17.08 4.44
N GLU A 66 6.72 -16.11 3.52
CA GLU A 66 7.76 -15.09 3.39
C GLU A 66 7.15 -13.69 3.43
N TRP A 67 7.83 -12.75 4.07
CA TRP A 67 7.40 -11.35 4.13
C TRP A 67 7.27 -10.72 2.73
N SER A 68 8.21 -11.08 1.84
CA SER A 68 8.34 -10.55 0.48
C SER A 68 7.19 -10.94 -0.46
N ALA A 69 6.33 -11.89 -0.07
CA ALA A 69 5.13 -12.28 -0.82
C ALA A 69 3.90 -11.42 -0.47
N GLY A 70 3.97 -10.61 0.59
CA GLY A 70 2.82 -9.95 1.21
C GLY A 70 1.93 -9.16 0.24
N ARG A 71 2.53 -8.22 -0.51
CA ARG A 71 1.79 -7.34 -1.43
C ARG A 71 1.12 -8.10 -2.56
N TYR A 72 1.85 -9.04 -3.18
CA TYR A 72 1.33 -9.94 -4.21
C TYR A 72 0.14 -10.74 -3.68
N MET A 73 0.26 -11.32 -2.48
CA MET A 73 -0.80 -12.13 -1.90
C MET A 73 -2.04 -11.31 -1.55
N ALA A 74 -1.86 -10.08 -1.05
CA ALA A 74 -2.99 -9.17 -0.78
C ALA A 74 -3.81 -8.94 -2.06
N LEU A 75 -3.13 -8.62 -3.16
CA LEU A 75 -3.77 -8.41 -4.46
C LEU A 75 -4.43 -9.70 -4.99
N ARG A 76 -3.73 -10.84 -4.90
CA ARG A 76 -4.23 -12.16 -5.32
C ARG A 76 -5.50 -12.58 -4.56
N ILE A 77 -5.62 -12.26 -3.28
CA ILE A 77 -6.84 -12.52 -2.52
C ILE A 77 -7.92 -11.50 -2.89
N GLY A 78 -7.54 -10.22 -3.07
CA GLY A 78 -8.43 -9.14 -3.48
C GLY A 78 -9.22 -9.49 -4.74
N VAL A 79 -8.56 -9.97 -5.79
CA VAL A 79 -9.24 -10.34 -7.05
C VAL A 79 -10.28 -11.46 -6.89
N GLN A 80 -10.15 -12.33 -5.87
CA GLN A 80 -11.12 -13.41 -5.61
C GLN A 80 -12.47 -12.91 -5.07
N PHE A 81 -12.56 -11.65 -4.63
CA PHE A 81 -13.85 -11.05 -4.27
C PHE A 81 -14.70 -10.70 -5.48
N GLN A 82 -14.11 -10.76 -6.67
CA GLN A 82 -14.78 -10.40 -7.91
C GLN A 82 -15.45 -9.02 -7.84
N ALA A 83 -14.80 -8.04 -7.22
CA ALA A 83 -15.20 -6.63 -7.25
C ALA A 83 -14.71 -5.93 -8.53
N ASP A 84 -15.34 -4.83 -8.91
CA ASP A 84 -15.02 -4.10 -10.15
C ASP A 84 -13.63 -3.46 -10.07
N TYR A 85 -13.20 -3.09 -8.87
CA TYR A 85 -11.91 -2.47 -8.58
C TYR A 85 -11.28 -3.04 -7.30
N VAL A 86 -9.96 -3.00 -7.23
CA VAL A 86 -9.17 -3.33 -6.04
C VAL A 86 -8.42 -2.08 -5.58
N HIS A 87 -8.59 -1.68 -4.33
CA HIS A 87 -7.73 -0.69 -3.67
C HIS A 87 -6.67 -1.43 -2.86
N TYR A 88 -5.42 -1.34 -3.27
CA TYR A 88 -4.28 -1.78 -2.48
C TYR A 88 -3.78 -0.68 -1.54
N ALA A 89 -3.53 -0.99 -0.26
CA ALA A 89 -2.83 -0.11 0.68
C ALA A 89 -2.03 -0.89 1.74
N ASP A 90 -1.02 -0.27 2.34
CA ASP A 90 -0.47 -0.76 3.61
C ASP A 90 -1.47 -0.40 4.75
N MET A 91 -1.85 -1.37 5.59
CA MET A 91 -2.98 -1.18 6.52
C MET A 91 -2.75 -0.07 7.56
N ASP A 92 -1.55 0.06 8.09
CA ASP A 92 -1.20 1.12 9.05
C ASP A 92 -1.39 2.52 8.46
N ARG A 93 -0.95 2.72 7.20
CA ARG A 93 -1.20 3.94 6.43
C ARG A 93 -2.68 4.18 6.19
N LEU A 94 -3.42 3.15 5.80
CA LEU A 94 -4.86 3.26 5.56
C LEU A 94 -5.62 3.65 6.83
N LEU A 95 -5.32 3.03 7.97
CA LEU A 95 -5.99 3.34 9.24
C LEU A 95 -5.77 4.80 9.63
N ARG A 96 -4.54 5.31 9.47
CA ARG A 96 -4.24 6.73 9.68
C ARG A 96 -5.02 7.62 8.71
N TRP A 97 -5.08 7.27 7.43
CA TRP A 97 -5.81 8.03 6.42
C TRP A 97 -7.31 8.14 6.76
N VAL A 98 -7.94 6.99 7.06
CA VAL A 98 -9.36 6.92 7.44
C VAL A 98 -9.63 7.72 8.72
N GLU A 99 -8.72 7.68 9.69
CA GLU A 99 -8.89 8.41 10.95
C GLU A 99 -8.74 9.92 10.80
N THR A 100 -7.73 10.37 10.06
CA THR A 100 -7.34 11.78 10.02
C THR A 100 -8.00 12.56 8.89
N ARG A 101 -8.29 11.91 7.76
CA ARG A 101 -8.82 12.55 6.54
C ARG A 101 -9.86 11.64 5.85
N PRO A 102 -10.97 11.30 6.53
CA PRO A 102 -11.93 10.33 6.03
C PRO A 102 -12.61 10.74 4.72
N GLN A 103 -12.80 12.04 4.46
CA GLN A 103 -13.40 12.49 3.22
C GLN A 103 -12.44 12.35 2.04
N GLU A 104 -11.19 12.80 2.19
CA GLU A 104 -10.15 12.63 1.16
C GLU A 104 -9.96 11.15 0.80
N TRP A 105 -9.95 10.27 1.81
CA TRP A 105 -9.89 8.82 1.58
C TRP A 105 -11.07 8.33 0.72
N ARG A 106 -12.31 8.76 1.02
CA ARG A 106 -13.48 8.38 0.21
C ARG A 106 -13.39 8.89 -1.22
N ASP A 107 -12.94 10.13 -1.39
CA ASP A 107 -12.78 10.77 -2.70
C ASP A 107 -11.70 10.03 -3.52
N ALA A 108 -10.60 9.62 -2.88
CA ALA A 108 -9.56 8.82 -3.51
C ALA A 108 -10.07 7.44 -3.94
N VAL A 109 -10.84 6.74 -3.10
CA VAL A 109 -11.47 5.46 -3.47
C VAL A 109 -12.46 5.63 -4.63
N GLN A 110 -13.19 6.73 -4.67
CA GLN A 110 -14.05 7.05 -5.81
C GLN A 110 -13.23 7.28 -7.08
N ALA A 111 -12.10 7.98 -6.99
CA ALA A 111 -11.22 8.26 -8.12
C ALA A 111 -10.64 6.99 -8.77
N ILE A 112 -10.44 5.90 -8.01
CA ILE A 112 -10.00 4.60 -8.54
C ILE A 112 -10.89 4.14 -9.70
N GLN A 113 -12.19 4.45 -9.64
CA GLN A 113 -13.18 4.00 -10.63
C GLN A 113 -13.03 4.67 -12.00
N SER A 114 -12.14 5.65 -12.15
CA SER A 114 -11.96 6.45 -13.37
C SER A 114 -10.81 5.99 -14.28
N THR A 115 -10.05 4.97 -13.88
CA THR A 115 -8.82 4.55 -14.55
C THR A 115 -8.52 3.06 -14.35
N ASP A 116 -7.55 2.51 -15.06
CA ASP A 116 -7.12 1.12 -14.88
C ASP A 116 -6.16 0.96 -13.71
N CYS A 117 -5.32 1.97 -13.49
CA CYS A 117 -4.36 2.03 -12.40
C CYS A 117 -4.28 3.47 -11.89
N LEU A 118 -4.65 3.68 -10.63
CA LEU A 118 -4.46 4.96 -9.94
C LEU A 118 -3.33 4.82 -8.93
N VAL A 119 -2.20 5.47 -9.18
CA VAL A 119 -1.14 5.59 -8.18
C VAL A 119 -1.51 6.74 -7.23
N MET A 120 -1.63 6.46 -5.93
CA MET A 120 -1.87 7.49 -4.93
C MET A 120 -0.55 7.84 -4.26
N GLY A 121 -0.04 9.04 -4.52
CA GLY A 121 1.19 9.58 -3.97
C GLY A 121 0.94 10.53 -2.82
N ARG A 122 1.97 10.81 -2.04
CA ARG A 122 1.91 11.84 -0.99
C ARG A 122 1.99 13.22 -1.64
N SER A 123 1.15 14.14 -1.19
CA SER A 123 1.37 15.56 -1.41
C SER A 123 2.72 16.00 -0.83
N GLU A 124 3.22 17.16 -1.22
CA GLU A 124 4.44 17.73 -0.63
C GLU A 124 4.33 17.84 0.91
N ALA A 125 3.18 18.27 1.43
CA ALA A 125 2.94 18.39 2.87
C ALA A 125 3.00 17.04 3.58
N ALA A 126 2.36 16.00 3.03
CA ALA A 126 2.40 14.65 3.59
C ALA A 126 3.79 14.00 3.45
N TYR A 127 4.47 14.22 2.33
CA TYR A 127 5.80 13.69 2.09
C TYR A 127 6.79 14.22 3.14
N ASN A 128 6.72 15.52 3.43
CA ASN A 128 7.57 16.19 4.43
C ASN A 128 7.27 15.83 5.90
N THR A 129 6.28 14.96 6.17
CA THR A 129 6.10 14.37 7.52
C THR A 129 6.99 13.15 7.76
N HIS A 130 7.61 12.61 6.72
CA HIS A 130 8.44 11.41 6.80
C HIS A 130 9.88 11.77 7.21
N PRO A 131 10.66 10.79 7.72
CA PRO A 131 12.08 10.97 7.97
C PRO A 131 12.86 11.33 6.69
N ASP A 132 13.91 12.14 6.82
CA ASP A 132 14.80 12.55 5.73
C ASP A 132 15.45 11.35 5.04
N SER A 133 15.82 10.33 5.82
CA SER A 133 16.35 9.05 5.31
C SER A 133 15.41 8.40 4.30
N LEU A 134 14.11 8.55 4.47
CA LEU A 134 13.09 8.07 3.54
C LEU A 134 12.91 9.05 2.38
N ILE A 135 12.72 10.34 2.65
CA ILE A 135 12.46 11.38 1.65
C ILE A 135 13.57 11.40 0.58
N LEU A 136 14.84 11.41 1.01
CA LEU A 136 15.98 11.52 0.12
C LEU A 136 16.20 10.25 -0.71
N THR A 137 15.97 9.08 -0.12
CA THR A 137 16.17 7.80 -0.81
C THR A 137 15.03 7.51 -1.78
N GLU A 138 13.76 7.78 -1.41
CA GLU A 138 12.61 7.58 -2.28
C GLU A 138 12.58 8.57 -3.45
N ALA A 139 13.11 9.78 -3.29
CA ALA A 139 13.23 10.73 -4.40
C ALA A 139 14.00 10.13 -5.60
N ILE A 140 15.02 9.31 -5.33
CA ILE A 140 15.81 8.63 -6.37
C ILE A 140 14.97 7.59 -7.09
N SER A 141 14.32 6.69 -6.34
CA SER A 141 13.48 5.63 -6.95
C SER A 141 12.27 6.21 -7.67
N ASN A 142 11.59 7.21 -7.08
CA ASN A 142 10.45 7.89 -7.68
C ASN A 142 10.82 8.52 -9.01
N ARG A 143 11.97 9.19 -9.10
CA ARG A 143 12.46 9.78 -10.37
C ARG A 143 12.68 8.73 -11.45
N ILE A 144 13.27 7.59 -11.10
CA ILE A 144 13.54 6.51 -12.05
C ILE A 144 12.25 5.84 -12.52
N VAL A 145 11.31 5.56 -11.61
CA VAL A 145 10.02 4.97 -11.99
C VAL A 145 9.20 5.95 -12.83
N SER A 146 9.17 7.23 -12.44
CA SER A 146 8.53 8.31 -13.19
C SER A 146 9.03 8.40 -14.64
N HIS A 147 10.33 8.20 -14.87
CA HIS A 147 10.89 8.15 -16.22
C HIS A 147 10.25 7.05 -17.08
N PHE A 148 10.05 5.84 -16.53
CA PHE A 148 9.39 4.74 -17.25
C PHE A 148 7.89 4.96 -17.44
N LEU A 149 7.24 5.70 -16.55
CA LEU A 149 5.82 6.03 -16.63
C LEU A 149 5.53 7.24 -17.51
N GLY A 150 6.55 8.05 -17.83
CA GLY A 150 6.44 9.25 -18.66
C GLY A 150 5.80 10.44 -17.95
N ARG A 151 5.71 10.41 -16.62
CA ARG A 151 5.22 11.52 -15.78
C ARG A 151 5.79 11.39 -14.37
N GLU A 152 5.95 12.52 -13.70
CA GLU A 152 6.36 12.58 -12.30
C GLU A 152 5.25 12.02 -11.39
N MET A 153 5.65 11.16 -10.47
CA MET A 153 4.80 10.51 -9.48
C MET A 153 5.59 10.13 -8.23
N ASP A 154 4.97 10.25 -7.06
CA ASP A 154 5.38 9.51 -5.87
C ASP A 154 4.78 8.10 -5.89
N VAL A 155 5.57 7.10 -6.27
CA VAL A 155 5.10 5.71 -6.42
C VAL A 155 5.24 4.89 -5.14
N SER A 156 6.05 5.38 -4.19
CA SER A 156 6.44 4.68 -2.96
C SER A 156 5.51 4.92 -1.77
N ALA A 157 4.44 5.70 -1.93
CA ALA A 157 3.49 6.00 -0.86
C ALA A 157 2.66 4.78 -0.37
N GLY A 158 2.72 3.65 -1.07
CA GLY A 158 2.14 2.38 -0.63
C GLY A 158 0.62 2.25 -0.83
N SER A 159 0.00 3.08 -1.68
CA SER A 159 -1.43 2.97 -2.02
C SER A 159 -1.66 3.08 -3.53
N LYS A 160 -2.47 2.16 -4.08
CA LYS A 160 -2.77 2.07 -5.52
C LYS A 160 -4.17 1.50 -5.74
N GLY A 161 -4.90 2.03 -6.72
CA GLY A 161 -6.18 1.49 -7.17
C GLY A 161 -6.06 0.79 -8.52
N PHE A 162 -6.80 -0.29 -8.72
CA PHE A 162 -6.76 -1.05 -9.97
C PHE A 162 -8.18 -1.38 -10.44
N SER A 163 -8.41 -1.29 -11.76
CA SER A 163 -9.55 -1.99 -12.38
C SER A 163 -9.35 -3.49 -12.25
N ARG A 164 -10.45 -4.26 -12.26
CA ARG A 164 -10.37 -5.72 -12.20
C ARG A 164 -9.44 -6.32 -13.26
N PRO A 165 -9.54 -5.98 -14.57
CA PRO A 165 -8.63 -6.53 -15.57
C PRO A 165 -7.16 -6.23 -15.28
N ALA A 166 -6.86 -5.01 -14.80
CA ALA A 166 -5.50 -4.63 -14.41
C ALA A 166 -5.01 -5.44 -13.19
N ALA A 167 -5.84 -5.62 -12.17
CA ALA A 167 -5.51 -6.42 -10.99
C ALA A 167 -5.27 -7.90 -11.34
N GLU A 168 -6.12 -8.49 -12.19
CA GLU A 168 -5.97 -9.87 -12.68
C GLU A 168 -4.67 -10.01 -13.49
N TYR A 169 -4.40 -9.08 -14.40
CA TYR A 169 -3.15 -9.04 -15.16
C TYR A 169 -1.92 -8.99 -14.23
N LEU A 170 -1.95 -8.17 -13.18
CA LEU A 170 -0.87 -8.10 -12.20
C LEU A 170 -0.69 -9.42 -11.45
N VAL A 171 -1.76 -10.10 -11.06
CA VAL A 171 -1.69 -11.40 -10.36
C VAL A 171 -1.03 -12.47 -11.24
N GLU A 172 -1.24 -12.40 -12.55
CA GLU A 172 -0.65 -13.33 -13.52
C GLU A 172 0.81 -12.99 -13.88
N ASN A 173 1.18 -11.71 -13.88
CA ASN A 173 2.45 -11.24 -14.46
C ASN A 173 3.47 -10.68 -13.44
N THR A 174 3.07 -10.48 -12.19
CA THR A 174 3.97 -10.08 -11.10
C THR A 174 4.85 -11.24 -10.66
N ARG A 175 6.13 -10.98 -10.37
CA ARG A 175 7.00 -11.98 -9.74
C ARG A 175 6.93 -11.83 -8.21
N PRO A 176 6.42 -12.81 -7.46
CA PRO A 176 6.45 -12.77 -6.00
C PRO A 176 7.89 -12.72 -5.48
N GLY A 177 8.07 -12.21 -4.26
CA GLY A 177 9.37 -12.22 -3.57
C GLY A 177 10.13 -10.89 -3.56
N ARG A 178 9.56 -9.82 -4.14
CA ARG A 178 10.12 -8.44 -4.09
C ARG A 178 9.03 -7.43 -3.69
N ALA A 179 8.57 -7.52 -2.45
CA ALA A 179 7.41 -6.75 -1.96
C ALA A 179 7.60 -5.23 -2.12
N LEU A 180 8.79 -4.69 -1.85
CA LEU A 180 9.05 -3.26 -1.97
C LEU A 180 9.10 -2.86 -3.45
N GLY A 181 9.71 -3.71 -4.27
CA GLY A 181 9.74 -3.56 -5.72
C GLY A 181 8.38 -3.46 -6.42
N ALA A 182 7.30 -3.94 -5.79
CA ALA A 182 5.94 -3.85 -6.33
C ALA A 182 5.51 -2.41 -6.63
N ASP A 183 6.04 -1.42 -5.90
CA ASP A 183 5.76 0.00 -6.14
C ASP A 183 6.22 0.47 -7.53
N ALA A 184 7.29 -0.13 -8.05
CA ALA A 184 7.74 0.08 -9.43
C ALA A 184 7.11 -0.92 -10.40
N GLU A 185 7.11 -2.21 -10.05
CA GLU A 185 6.72 -3.29 -10.95
C GLU A 185 5.30 -3.10 -11.48
N TRP A 186 4.34 -2.86 -10.59
CA TRP A 186 2.93 -2.83 -10.95
C TRP A 186 2.58 -1.73 -11.97
N PRO A 187 2.86 -0.44 -11.70
CA PRO A 187 2.53 0.61 -12.65
C PRO A 187 3.32 0.47 -13.95
N ILE A 188 4.59 0.02 -13.92
CA ILE A 188 5.37 -0.18 -15.14
C ILE A 188 4.82 -1.34 -15.97
N LEU A 189 4.49 -2.48 -15.37
CA LEU A 189 3.89 -3.62 -16.07
C LEU A 189 2.58 -3.21 -16.75
N LEU A 190 1.69 -2.54 -16.02
CA LEU A 190 0.40 -2.10 -16.54
C LEU A 190 0.57 -1.10 -17.68
N ARG A 191 1.43 -0.09 -17.51
CA ARG A 191 1.72 0.88 -18.58
C ARG A 191 2.23 0.20 -19.85
N ARG A 192 3.13 -0.78 -19.71
CA ARG A 192 3.70 -1.52 -20.84
C ARG A 192 2.68 -2.44 -21.52
N ALA A 193 1.72 -2.97 -20.76
CA ALA A 193 0.61 -3.77 -21.28
C ALA A 193 -0.53 -2.92 -21.88
N GLY A 194 -0.39 -1.58 -21.92
CA GLY A 194 -1.34 -0.68 -22.57
C GLY A 194 -2.45 -0.16 -21.66
N TYR A 195 -2.45 -0.50 -20.36
CA TYR A 195 -3.40 0.04 -19.40
C TYR A 195 -3.15 1.53 -19.13
N ARG A 196 -4.22 2.24 -18.78
CA ARG A 196 -4.14 3.64 -18.35
C ARG A 196 -3.63 3.73 -16.91
N VAL A 197 -2.55 4.50 -16.71
CA VAL A 197 -1.97 4.75 -15.39
C VAL A 197 -2.07 6.24 -15.06
N ASP A 198 -2.91 6.57 -14.08
CA ASP A 198 -3.07 7.92 -13.55
C ASP A 198 -2.44 8.06 -12.17
N TYR A 199 -2.41 9.30 -11.68
CA TYR A 199 -1.81 9.65 -10.40
C TYR A 199 -2.62 10.73 -9.70
N LEU A 200 -2.75 10.58 -8.38
CA LEU A 200 -3.46 11.46 -7.47
C LEU A 200 -2.58 11.71 -6.25
N GLU A 201 -2.41 12.97 -5.86
CA GLU A 201 -1.75 13.33 -4.60
C GLU A 201 -2.76 13.42 -3.48
N VAL A 202 -2.37 12.93 -2.30
CA VAL A 202 -3.21 12.91 -1.10
C VAL A 202 -2.39 13.27 0.14
N ASP A 203 -3.02 13.94 1.10
CA ASP A 203 -2.40 14.29 2.37
C ASP A 203 -2.46 13.15 3.40
N GLY A 204 -3.41 12.22 3.25
CA GLY A 204 -3.65 11.16 4.22
C GLY A 204 -2.69 9.99 4.21
N LEU A 205 -1.70 10.01 3.30
CA LEU A 205 -0.55 9.10 3.29
C LEU A 205 0.66 9.69 4.05
N ASP A 206 0.41 10.64 4.96
CA ASP A 206 1.40 11.15 5.91
C ASP A 206 1.94 10.04 6.85
N TRP A 207 3.06 10.31 7.51
CA TRP A 207 3.88 9.26 8.11
C TRP A 207 3.23 8.55 9.31
N GLU A 208 2.89 7.27 9.13
CA GLU A 208 2.07 6.51 10.07
C GLU A 208 2.84 5.86 11.21
N SER A 209 4.17 5.75 11.10
CA SER A 209 4.97 4.93 12.01
C SER A 209 4.97 5.42 13.47
N ALA A 210 4.67 6.70 13.70
CA ALA A 210 4.48 7.28 15.03
C ALA A 210 3.18 6.79 15.72
N ASP A 211 2.23 6.25 14.95
CA ASP A 211 0.95 5.75 15.48
C ASP A 211 1.06 4.36 16.12
N ARG A 212 2.20 3.68 15.96
CA ARG A 212 2.39 2.31 16.47
C ARG A 212 2.18 2.27 17.97
N TYR A 213 1.42 1.28 18.44
CA TYR A 213 1.02 1.09 19.83
C TYR A 213 0.18 2.24 20.43
N GLN A 214 -0.36 3.13 19.60
CA GLN A 214 -1.26 4.21 20.02
C GLN A 214 -2.72 3.85 19.75
N GLU A 215 -3.63 4.37 20.57
CA GLU A 215 -5.08 4.22 20.38
C GLU A 215 -5.63 5.13 19.27
N GLN A 216 -4.88 6.16 18.88
CA GLN A 216 -5.23 7.15 17.88
C GLN A 216 -4.00 7.51 17.03
N ALA A 217 -4.24 8.11 15.87
CA ALA A 217 -3.19 8.68 15.05
C ALA A 217 -2.34 9.70 15.85
N ALA A 218 -1.02 9.61 15.73
CA ALA A 218 -0.11 10.54 16.40
C ALA A 218 -0.34 11.96 15.90
N ASN A 219 -0.27 12.92 16.82
CA ASN A 219 -0.33 14.34 16.47
C ASN A 219 0.95 14.76 15.71
N PRO A 220 0.93 15.92 15.01
CA PRO A 220 2.09 16.36 14.21
C PRO A 220 3.39 16.55 15.00
N GLY A 221 3.33 16.86 16.30
CA GLY A 221 4.52 17.00 17.13
C GLY A 221 5.20 15.66 17.39
N ASP A 222 4.43 14.65 17.79
CA ASP A 222 4.93 13.29 18.03
C ASP A 222 5.41 12.64 16.73
N GLN A 223 4.74 12.92 15.62
CA GLN A 223 5.15 12.46 14.29
C GLN A 223 6.53 13.01 13.92
N ARG A 224 6.79 14.31 14.12
CA ARG A 224 8.11 14.90 13.89
C ARG A 224 9.19 14.31 14.79
N LEU A 225 8.93 14.21 16.10
CA LEU A 225 9.89 13.66 17.05
C LEU A 225 10.25 12.20 16.74
N ALA A 226 9.27 11.41 16.29
CA ALA A 226 9.55 10.04 15.88
C ALA A 226 10.34 9.98 14.56
N ALA A 227 10.13 10.93 13.63
CA ALA A 227 10.87 10.97 12.37
C ALA A 227 12.34 11.33 12.61
N GLU A 228 12.59 12.34 13.45
CA GLU A 228 13.93 12.74 13.90
C GLU A 228 14.68 11.56 14.52
N ARG A 229 14.03 10.77 15.39
CA ARG A 229 14.65 9.56 15.98
C ARG A 229 15.01 8.49 14.96
N VAL A 230 14.25 8.38 13.87
CA VAL A 230 14.57 7.45 12.78
C VAL A 230 15.79 7.96 12.01
N ASP A 231 15.89 9.27 11.78
CA ASP A 231 17.05 9.85 11.09
C ASP A 231 18.32 9.86 11.93
N ASP A 232 18.20 9.90 13.26
CA ASP A 232 19.34 9.75 14.19
C ASP A 232 19.93 8.32 14.18
N ASP A 233 19.23 7.32 13.62
CA ASP A 233 19.72 5.94 13.52
C ASP A 233 20.34 5.65 12.13
N PRO A 234 21.67 5.46 12.04
CA PRO A 234 22.33 5.13 10.78
C PRO A 234 21.83 3.85 10.11
N LEU A 235 21.31 2.88 10.88
CA LEU A 235 20.76 1.64 10.32
C LEU A 235 19.47 1.89 9.55
N SER A 236 18.70 2.91 9.95
CA SER A 236 17.52 3.35 9.22
C SER A 236 17.91 3.91 7.85
N TRP A 237 18.97 4.71 7.76
CA TRP A 237 19.52 5.18 6.46
C TRP A 237 19.97 4.02 5.57
N GLU A 238 20.76 3.09 6.10
CA GLU A 238 21.23 1.93 5.34
C GLU A 238 20.06 1.08 4.82
N TRP A 239 19.05 0.86 5.67
CA TRP A 239 17.83 0.17 5.28
C TRP A 239 17.09 0.91 4.15
N ARG A 240 16.87 2.22 4.28
CA ARG A 240 16.17 3.04 3.29
C ARG A 240 16.90 3.06 1.93
N VAL A 241 18.23 3.09 1.93
CA VAL A 241 19.04 2.92 0.70
C VAL A 241 18.80 1.57 0.05
N ARG A 242 18.76 0.48 0.83
CA ARG A 242 18.46 -0.87 0.32
C ARG A 242 17.06 -0.95 -0.29
N VAL A 243 16.06 -0.35 0.36
CA VAL A 243 14.68 -0.26 -0.15
C VAL A 243 14.65 0.46 -1.51
N ALA A 244 15.23 1.66 -1.59
CA ALA A 244 15.26 2.42 -2.84
C ALA A 244 15.99 1.65 -3.96
N ASN A 245 17.10 0.98 -3.64
CA ASN A 245 17.83 0.16 -4.61
C ASN A 245 17.00 -1.04 -5.10
N GLU A 246 16.24 -1.72 -4.23
CA GLU A 246 15.32 -2.78 -4.68
C GLU A 246 14.30 -2.25 -5.69
N ILE A 247 13.67 -1.11 -5.39
CA ILE A 247 12.67 -0.47 -6.27
C ILE A 247 13.30 -0.14 -7.63
N VAL A 248 14.51 0.45 -7.63
CA VAL A 248 15.24 0.78 -8.87
C VAL A 248 15.58 -0.46 -9.69
N GLN A 249 16.10 -1.51 -9.05
CA GLN A 249 16.42 -2.76 -9.74
C GLN A 249 15.17 -3.38 -10.36
N VAL A 250 14.05 -3.43 -9.61
CA VAL A 250 12.78 -3.93 -10.14
C VAL A 250 12.26 -3.07 -11.28
N ALA A 251 12.38 -1.75 -11.21
CA ALA A 251 11.98 -0.88 -12.32
C ALA A 251 12.75 -1.21 -13.61
N LEU A 252 14.08 -1.34 -13.51
CA LEU A 252 14.95 -1.70 -14.64
C LEU A 252 14.65 -3.09 -15.20
N ASP A 253 14.48 -4.08 -14.33
CA ASP A 253 14.15 -5.46 -14.71
C ASP A 253 12.78 -5.52 -15.40
N THR A 254 11.80 -4.81 -14.84
CA THR A 254 10.44 -4.76 -15.34
C THR A 254 10.37 -4.07 -16.70
N ALA A 255 11.11 -2.98 -16.91
CA ALA A 255 11.17 -2.29 -18.19
C ALA A 255 11.71 -3.19 -19.33
N LYS A 256 12.64 -4.09 -19.00
CA LYS A 256 13.28 -5.01 -19.97
C LYS A 256 12.53 -6.34 -20.17
N ARG A 257 11.57 -6.66 -19.29
CA ARG A 257 10.86 -7.96 -19.30
C ARG A 257 10.05 -8.12 -20.60
N LYS A 258 10.15 -9.25 -21.30
CA LYS A 258 9.21 -9.55 -22.40
C LYS A 258 7.81 -9.73 -21.82
N LEU A 259 6.81 -9.04 -22.36
CA LEU A 259 5.42 -9.29 -22.01
C LEU A 259 5.02 -10.62 -22.66
N GLY A 260 4.32 -11.48 -21.92
CA GLY A 260 3.72 -12.68 -22.49
C GLY A 260 2.72 -12.27 -23.58
N SER A 261 2.79 -12.98 -24.71
CA SER A 261 1.82 -12.87 -25.82
C SER A 261 0.48 -13.46 -25.44
#